data_AF-A0A5A8ACX4-F1
#
_entry.id   AF-A0A5A8ACX4-F1
#
_cell.length_a   1.000
_cell.length_b   1.000
_cell.length_c   1.000
_cell.angle_alpha   90.00
_cell.angle_beta   90.00
_cell.angle_gamma   90.00
#
_symmetry.space_group_name_H-M   'P 1'
#
loop_
_entity.id
_entity.type
_entity.pdbx_description
1 polymer ?
#
loop_
_entity_poly.entity_id
_entity_poly.type
_entity_poly.pdbx_seq_one_letter_code
_entity_poly.pdbx_strand_id
1 'polypeptide(L)'
;MPKKTIPELKAYFKATKRPVESQFADLLDSYAHLNGPELKRITNNINTESGYLRLRGMDNSIVAQISLQDIKTNMEIPNSLVQTVNGQTGNVVLNLEGSEDRGSTREGILKYFTTGSSTTNIFHIRLPYRIDTHHAMYHLRATGYNYQQGDIIDITWVGYCYKPSGNIINKKSHVAVSTAITAGQYVGSDQYIYVWFKLPDTYYSTFKIDSMYVGNGGILREGDLKLTVSSAAQL
;
A
#
# COMPACT_ATOMS: atom_id res chain seq x y z
N MET A 1 32.09 -50.71 -2.72
CA MET A 1 33.16 -50.78 -1.70
C MET A 1 33.10 -49.52 -0.85
N PRO A 2 33.45 -49.54 0.44
CA PRO A 2 33.55 -48.32 1.23
C PRO A 2 34.60 -47.37 0.64
N LYS A 3 34.29 -46.07 0.57
CA LYS A 3 35.22 -45.04 0.07
C LYS A 3 36.45 -44.99 0.98
N LYS A 4 37.64 -45.04 0.38
CA LYS A 4 38.92 -44.96 1.11
C LYS A 4 39.22 -43.53 1.51
N THR A 5 39.91 -43.35 2.62
CA THR A 5 40.30 -42.04 3.15
C THR A 5 41.45 -41.43 2.34
N ILE A 6 41.59 -40.09 2.36
CA ILE A 6 42.67 -39.37 1.65
C ILE A 6 44.08 -39.90 2.02
N PRO A 7 44.41 -40.22 3.29
CA PRO A 7 45.70 -40.81 3.65
C PRO A 7 45.94 -42.18 2.99
N GLU A 8 44.91 -43.03 2.93
CA GLU A 8 45.00 -44.35 2.29
C GLU A 8 45.20 -44.23 0.78
N LEU A 9 44.54 -43.28 0.13
CA LEU A 9 44.72 -43.00 -1.30
C LEU A 9 46.12 -42.47 -1.62
N LYS A 10 46.69 -41.57 -0.79
CA LYS A 10 48.06 -41.06 -0.94
C LYS A 10 49.13 -42.14 -0.82
N ALA A 11 48.89 -43.20 -0.04
CA ALA A 11 49.82 -44.31 0.12
C ALA A 11 50.00 -45.12 -1.18
N TYR A 12 48.96 -45.23 -2.01
CA TYR A 12 49.05 -45.94 -3.30
C TYR A 12 49.99 -45.26 -4.29
N PHE A 13 49.98 -43.93 -4.35
CA PHE A 13 50.86 -43.15 -5.22
C PHE A 13 52.32 -43.12 -4.76
N LYS A 14 52.58 -43.26 -3.45
CA LYS A 14 53.94 -43.39 -2.91
C LYS A 14 54.55 -44.77 -3.13
N ALA A 15 53.73 -45.81 -3.26
CA ALA A 15 54.17 -47.21 -3.36
C ALA A 15 54.33 -47.73 -4.80
N THR A 16 54.51 -46.85 -5.80
CA THR A 16 54.62 -47.20 -7.24
C THR A 16 53.51 -48.11 -7.77
N LYS A 17 52.35 -48.15 -7.10
CA LYS A 17 51.18 -48.92 -7.54
C LYS A 17 50.22 -47.99 -8.29
N ARG A 18 49.87 -48.36 -9.53
CA ARG A 18 48.93 -47.60 -10.36
C ARG A 18 47.50 -47.86 -9.84
N PRO A 19 46.74 -46.83 -9.42
CA PRO A 19 45.37 -47.02 -8.99
C PRO A 19 44.47 -47.45 -10.15
N VAL A 20 43.41 -48.19 -9.84
CA VAL A 20 42.35 -48.47 -10.84
C VAL A 20 41.49 -47.22 -11.06
N GLU A 21 40.78 -47.16 -12.18
CA GLU A 21 39.97 -46.00 -12.59
C GLU A 21 38.98 -45.55 -11.51
N SER A 22 38.31 -46.48 -10.83
CA SER A 22 37.41 -46.17 -9.73
C SER A 22 38.11 -45.52 -8.52
N GLN A 23 39.37 -45.89 -8.25
CA GLN A 23 40.17 -45.28 -7.18
C GLN A 23 40.70 -43.90 -7.56
N PHE A 24 40.92 -43.66 -8.86
CA PHE A 24 41.28 -42.34 -9.37
C PHE A 24 40.08 -41.39 -9.36
N ALA A 25 38.88 -41.89 -9.69
CA ALA A 25 37.63 -41.16 -9.55
C ALA A 25 37.35 -40.78 -8.09
N ASP A 26 37.54 -41.72 -7.15
CA ASP A 26 37.42 -41.44 -5.70
C ASP A 26 38.40 -40.36 -5.22
N LEU A 27 39.62 -40.31 -5.78
CA LEU A 27 40.58 -39.25 -5.48
C LEU A 27 40.10 -37.89 -5.97
N LEU A 28 39.69 -37.78 -7.24
CA LEU A 28 39.18 -36.53 -7.81
C LEU A 28 37.92 -36.05 -7.08
N ASP A 29 37.02 -36.98 -6.74
CA ASP A 29 35.81 -36.70 -5.97
C ASP A 29 36.15 -36.20 -4.55
N SER A 30 37.21 -36.70 -3.92
CA SER A 30 37.69 -36.23 -2.60
C SER A 30 38.23 -34.79 -2.59
N TYR A 31 38.66 -34.27 -3.74
CA TYR A 31 39.08 -32.87 -3.88
C TYR A 31 37.92 -31.93 -4.24
N ALA A 32 36.89 -32.44 -4.93
CA ALA A 32 35.77 -31.64 -5.42
C ALA A 32 34.57 -31.60 -4.44
N HIS A 33 34.37 -32.65 -3.64
CA HIS A 33 33.23 -32.78 -2.74
C HIS A 33 33.70 -32.84 -1.28
N LEU A 34 33.55 -31.71 -0.58
CA LEU A 34 33.69 -31.63 0.88
C LEU A 34 32.48 -32.31 1.53
N ASN A 35 32.47 -33.64 1.59
CA ASN A 35 31.36 -34.41 2.15
C ASN A 35 31.88 -35.24 3.33
N GLY A 36 31.85 -34.68 4.55
CA GLY A 36 32.41 -35.36 5.71
C GLY A 36 32.76 -34.45 6.90
N PRO A 37 33.56 -34.93 7.86
CA PRO A 37 34.06 -34.17 9.00
C PRO A 37 34.76 -32.85 8.60
N GLU A 38 35.32 -32.76 7.38
CA GLU A 38 35.91 -31.54 6.84
C GLU A 38 34.87 -30.44 6.57
N LEU A 39 33.67 -30.76 6.07
CA LEU A 39 32.60 -29.78 5.90
C LEU A 39 32.05 -29.33 7.25
N LYS A 40 31.80 -30.28 8.18
CA LYS A 40 31.44 -29.95 9.57
C LYS A 40 32.50 -29.07 10.25
N ARG A 41 33.78 -29.22 9.92
CA ARG A 41 34.87 -28.35 10.39
C ARG A 41 34.78 -26.93 9.82
N ILE A 42 34.44 -26.76 8.53
CA ILE A 42 34.24 -25.42 7.95
C ILE A 42 33.02 -24.74 8.60
N THR A 43 31.92 -25.47 8.80
CA THR A 43 30.71 -24.92 9.44
C THR A 43 30.93 -24.61 10.93
N ASN A 44 31.72 -25.42 11.65
CA ASN A 44 32.10 -25.14 13.04
C ASN A 44 33.15 -24.03 13.18
N ASN A 45 33.93 -23.76 12.14
CA ASN A 45 34.94 -22.70 12.14
C ASN A 45 34.32 -21.30 11.96
N ILE A 46 33.10 -21.20 11.42
CA ILE A 46 32.28 -19.99 11.46
C ILE A 46 31.57 -19.97 12.81
N ASN A 47 32.34 -19.73 13.88
CA ASN A 47 31.79 -19.63 15.23
C ASN A 47 31.64 -18.15 15.60
N THR A 48 30.41 -17.68 15.78
CA THR A 48 30.11 -16.31 16.21
C THR A 48 30.22 -16.21 17.73
N GLU A 49 31.42 -16.46 18.26
CA GLU A 49 31.70 -16.28 19.68
C GLU A 49 32.23 -14.85 19.92
N SER A 50 31.65 -14.16 20.91
CA SER A 50 32.12 -12.86 21.38
C SER A 50 32.06 -11.71 20.36
N GLY A 51 31.15 -11.74 19.39
CA GLY A 51 30.91 -10.61 18.48
C GLY A 51 31.84 -10.55 17.27
N TYR A 52 32.58 -11.62 16.97
CA TYR A 52 33.45 -11.72 15.80
C TYR A 52 33.06 -12.92 14.95
N LEU A 53 33.11 -12.74 13.62
CA LEU A 53 33.21 -13.85 12.68
C LEU A 53 34.69 -14.21 12.56
N ARG A 54 35.08 -15.41 12.99
CA ARG A 54 36.47 -15.87 12.96
C ARG A 54 36.66 -16.93 11.88
N LEU A 55 37.80 -16.89 11.21
CA LEU A 55 38.30 -17.97 10.35
C LEU A 55 39.48 -18.60 11.06
N ARG A 56 39.43 -19.92 11.27
CA ARG A 56 40.46 -20.67 11.99
C ARG A 56 41.25 -21.58 11.07
N GLY A 57 42.54 -21.68 11.33
CA GLY A 57 43.47 -22.59 10.68
C GLY A 57 43.31 -24.03 11.16
N MET A 58 44.03 -24.96 10.52
CA MET A 58 43.95 -26.39 10.83
C MET A 58 44.44 -26.74 12.25
N ASP A 59 45.27 -25.89 12.83
CA ASP A 59 45.81 -25.96 14.20
C ASP A 59 44.91 -25.21 15.22
N ASN A 60 43.71 -24.78 14.81
CA ASN A 60 42.76 -23.99 15.59
C ASN A 60 43.21 -22.53 15.89
N SER A 61 44.34 -22.10 15.32
CA SER A 61 44.77 -20.70 15.38
C SER A 61 43.79 -19.79 14.62
N ILE A 62 43.65 -18.54 15.04
CA ILE A 62 42.82 -17.55 14.33
C ILE A 62 43.64 -17.02 13.16
N VAL A 63 43.17 -17.26 11.94
CA VAL A 63 43.82 -16.81 10.71
C VAL A 63 43.24 -15.49 10.24
N ALA A 64 41.95 -15.26 10.48
CA ALA A 64 41.31 -13.98 10.28
C ALA A 64 40.16 -13.79 11.27
N GLN A 65 39.86 -12.54 11.60
CA GLN A 65 38.67 -12.18 12.35
C GLN A 65 38.04 -10.92 11.77
N ILE A 66 36.72 -10.91 11.70
CA ILE A 66 35.94 -9.76 11.28
C ILE A 66 35.02 -9.38 12.45
N SER A 67 35.13 -8.14 12.91
CA SER A 67 34.26 -7.58 13.94
C SER A 67 32.85 -7.41 13.40
N LEU A 68 31.85 -7.98 14.07
CA LEU A 68 30.45 -7.75 13.70
C LEU A 68 30.05 -6.29 13.94
N GLN A 69 30.74 -5.58 14.84
CA GLN A 69 30.53 -4.14 15.05
C GLN A 69 31.06 -3.32 13.87
N ASP A 70 32.19 -3.71 13.28
CA ASP A 70 32.78 -3.00 12.15
C ASP A 70 31.90 -3.21 10.90
N ILE A 71 31.34 -4.41 10.72
CA ILE A 71 30.33 -4.68 9.68
C ILE A 71 29.12 -3.76 9.86
N LYS A 72 28.54 -3.69 11.07
CA LYS A 72 27.40 -2.81 11.35
C LYS A 72 27.71 -1.35 11.04
N THR A 73 28.90 -0.89 11.43
CA THR A 73 29.35 0.49 11.24
C THR A 73 29.55 0.80 9.76
N ASN A 74 30.23 -0.08 9.01
CA ASN A 74 30.49 0.11 7.58
C ASN A 74 29.24 -0.02 6.71
N MET A 75 28.26 -0.79 7.16
CA MET A 75 26.94 -0.89 6.51
C MET A 75 25.96 0.19 6.97
N GLU A 76 26.38 1.11 7.84
CA GLU A 76 25.52 2.14 8.44
C GLU A 76 24.27 1.57 9.11
N ILE A 77 24.34 0.33 9.63
CA ILE A 77 23.25 -0.28 10.38
C ILE A 77 23.23 0.40 11.76
N PRO A 78 22.16 1.13 12.11
CA PRO A 78 22.10 1.82 13.39
C PRO A 78 22.17 0.82 14.55
N ASN A 79 22.93 1.16 15.60
CA ASN A 79 23.05 0.35 16.82
C ASN A 79 21.69 0.09 17.49
N SER A 80 20.72 0.96 17.23
CA SER A 80 19.31 0.75 17.49
C SER A 80 18.56 0.61 16.16
N LEU A 81 18.46 -0.61 15.64
CA LEU A 81 17.25 -0.97 14.87
C LEU A 81 16.05 -0.61 15.75
N VAL A 82 14.89 -0.21 15.18
CA VAL A 82 13.71 0.15 15.98
C VAL A 82 13.39 -0.98 16.96
N GLN A 83 13.80 -0.84 18.22
CA GLN A 83 13.60 -1.85 19.27
C GLN A 83 12.27 -1.65 19.98
N THR A 84 11.70 -0.45 19.85
CA THR A 84 10.43 -0.07 20.44
C THR A 84 9.63 0.86 19.55
N VAL A 85 8.32 0.66 19.51
CA VAL A 85 7.36 1.69 19.10
C VAL A 85 6.51 2.02 20.33
N ASN A 86 6.44 3.30 20.71
CA ASN A 86 5.71 3.77 21.89
C ASN A 86 6.03 2.98 23.19
N GLY A 87 7.29 2.55 23.37
CA GLY A 87 7.75 1.86 24.58
C GLY A 87 7.49 0.35 24.63
N GLN A 88 6.91 -0.26 23.60
CA GLN A 88 6.75 -1.73 23.53
C GLN A 88 7.95 -2.38 22.84
N THR A 89 8.55 -3.40 23.45
CA THR A 89 9.63 -4.22 22.88
C THR A 89 9.11 -5.53 22.27
N GLY A 90 9.83 -6.10 21.29
CA GLY A 90 9.48 -7.38 20.67
C GLY A 90 8.58 -7.24 19.43
N ASN A 91 7.67 -8.21 19.19
CA ASN A 91 6.66 -8.10 18.14
C ASN A 91 5.72 -6.94 18.48
N VAL A 92 5.97 -5.76 17.93
CA VAL A 92 5.09 -4.61 18.05
C VAL A 92 3.87 -4.87 17.16
N VAL A 93 2.74 -5.21 17.78
CA VAL A 93 1.45 -5.17 17.09
C VAL A 93 1.01 -3.71 17.04
N LEU A 94 1.24 -3.06 15.90
CA LEU A 94 0.64 -1.77 15.63
C LEU A 94 -0.86 -2.00 15.45
N ASN A 95 -1.66 -1.64 16.45
CA ASN A 95 -3.09 -1.61 16.29
C ASN A 95 -3.44 -0.41 15.39
N LEU A 96 -3.30 -0.61 14.08
CA LEU A 96 -3.67 0.35 13.03
C LEU A 96 -5.18 0.40 12.82
N GLU A 97 -5.93 -0.38 13.59
CA GLU A 97 -7.39 -0.32 13.65
C GLU A 97 -7.80 1.01 14.32
N GLY A 98 -7.84 2.06 13.50
CA GLY A 98 -8.54 3.30 13.81
C GLY A 98 -10.04 3.03 14.04
N SER A 99 -10.76 4.08 14.43
CA SER A 99 -12.19 3.99 14.76
C SER A 99 -13.04 3.52 13.58
N GLU A 100 -13.46 2.26 13.55
CA GLU A 100 -14.41 1.74 12.54
C GLU A 100 -13.95 2.07 11.09
N ASP A 101 -14.81 1.92 10.09
CA ASP A 101 -14.51 2.31 8.69
C ASP A 101 -14.41 3.85 8.49
N ARG A 102 -14.28 4.66 9.56
CA ARG A 102 -14.29 6.14 9.45
C ARG A 102 -13.00 6.63 8.81
N GLY A 103 -13.13 7.54 7.85
CA GLY A 103 -12.04 7.99 7.00
C GLY A 103 -11.80 7.09 5.79
N SER A 104 -12.43 5.90 5.71
CA SER A 104 -12.38 5.06 4.51
C SER A 104 -13.14 5.71 3.36
N THR A 105 -12.62 5.56 2.15
CA THR A 105 -13.23 6.08 0.92
C THR A 105 -13.73 4.94 0.04
N ARG A 106 -14.90 5.14 -0.58
CA ARG A 106 -15.41 4.32 -1.67
C ARG A 106 -15.36 5.12 -2.96
N GLU A 107 -14.57 4.61 -3.89
CA GLU A 107 -14.32 5.26 -5.17
C GLU A 107 -15.39 4.89 -6.20
N GLY A 108 -15.80 5.86 -7.02
CA GLY A 108 -16.64 5.64 -8.19
C GLY A 108 -18.05 5.18 -7.90
N ILE A 109 -18.65 5.62 -6.79
CA ILE A 109 -20.04 5.29 -6.40
C ILE A 109 -21.09 5.88 -7.34
N LEU A 110 -20.71 6.84 -8.17
CA LEU A 110 -21.44 7.28 -9.36
C LEU A 110 -20.44 7.58 -10.46
N LYS A 111 -20.76 7.21 -11.71
CA LYS A 111 -19.93 7.43 -12.89
C LYS A 111 -20.81 7.98 -14.00
N TYR A 112 -20.33 8.97 -14.73
CA TYR A 112 -21.08 9.58 -15.81
C TYR A 112 -20.18 10.02 -16.96
N PHE A 113 -20.67 9.84 -18.17
CA PHE A 113 -20.07 10.28 -19.42
C PHE A 113 -21.16 10.87 -20.32
N THR A 114 -20.84 11.95 -21.02
CA THR A 114 -21.73 12.57 -22.02
C THR A 114 -20.96 12.95 -23.27
N THR A 115 -21.59 12.78 -24.43
CA THR A 115 -21.09 13.25 -25.73
C THR A 115 -21.79 14.54 -26.20
N GLY A 116 -22.87 14.95 -25.54
CA GLY A 116 -23.66 16.13 -25.90
C GLY A 116 -23.09 17.44 -25.36
N SER A 117 -23.16 18.49 -26.18
CA SER A 117 -22.84 19.87 -25.78
C SER A 117 -24.04 20.55 -25.15
N SER A 118 -23.80 21.26 -24.05
CA SER A 118 -24.78 22.14 -23.40
C SER A 118 -24.06 23.08 -22.46
N THR A 119 -24.41 24.37 -22.54
CA THR A 119 -23.92 25.43 -21.64
C THR A 119 -24.90 25.74 -20.50
N THR A 120 -26.06 25.08 -20.48
CA THR A 120 -27.12 25.29 -19.50
C THR A 120 -27.35 24.10 -18.59
N ASN A 121 -26.92 22.90 -18.98
CA ASN A 121 -27.07 21.69 -18.19
C ASN A 121 -26.35 21.80 -16.84
N ILE A 122 -27.07 21.46 -15.78
CA ILE A 122 -26.59 21.32 -14.42
C ILE A 122 -26.72 19.86 -14.03
N PHE A 123 -25.67 19.30 -13.43
CA PHE A 123 -25.68 17.96 -12.87
C PHE A 123 -26.21 18.03 -11.43
N HIS A 124 -27.40 17.51 -11.20
CA HIS A 124 -28.04 17.43 -9.88
C HIS A 124 -27.92 16.01 -9.35
N ILE A 125 -27.21 15.84 -8.23
CA ILE A 125 -26.96 14.55 -7.59
C ILE A 125 -27.71 14.49 -6.28
N ARG A 126 -28.78 13.70 -6.26
CA ARG A 126 -29.59 13.45 -5.07
C ARG A 126 -28.89 12.43 -4.18
N LEU A 127 -28.71 12.80 -2.90
CA LEU A 127 -28.22 11.92 -1.85
C LEU A 127 -29.39 11.09 -1.27
N PRO A 128 -29.13 9.97 -0.58
CA PRO A 128 -30.18 9.18 0.08
C PRO A 128 -30.74 9.84 1.36
N TYR A 129 -30.27 11.05 1.69
CA TYR A 129 -30.65 11.75 2.92
C TYR A 129 -31.80 12.72 2.68
N ARG A 130 -32.82 12.57 3.51
CA ARG A 130 -33.94 13.50 3.61
C ARG A 130 -33.83 14.33 4.88
N ILE A 131 -34.12 15.61 4.76
CA ILE A 131 -34.06 16.57 5.88
C ILE A 131 -35.15 16.38 6.94
N ASP A 132 -36.20 15.60 6.66
CA ASP A 132 -37.30 15.35 7.59
C ASP A 132 -37.10 14.08 8.43
N THR A 133 -36.17 13.21 8.04
CA THR A 133 -35.97 11.90 8.67
C THR A 133 -34.54 11.62 9.11
N HIS A 134 -33.52 12.21 8.47
CA HIS A 134 -32.13 11.79 8.65
C HIS A 134 -31.29 12.75 9.50
N HIS A 135 -30.24 12.17 10.08
CA HIS A 135 -29.17 12.85 10.80
C HIS A 135 -27.82 12.26 10.39
N ALA A 136 -27.30 12.64 9.22
CA ALA A 136 -26.10 12.02 8.66
C ALA A 136 -25.16 13.05 8.02
N MET A 137 -23.89 13.00 8.42
CA MET A 137 -22.81 13.73 7.75
C MET A 137 -22.44 13.06 6.42
N TYR A 138 -21.96 13.84 5.47
CA TYR A 138 -21.48 13.33 4.19
C TYR A 138 -20.24 14.08 3.71
N HIS A 139 -19.40 13.33 2.99
CA HIS A 139 -18.27 13.84 2.24
C HIS A 139 -18.26 13.17 0.87
N LEU A 140 -18.37 13.98 -0.19
CA LEU A 140 -18.37 13.55 -1.58
C LEU A 140 -17.32 14.30 -2.37
N ARG A 141 -16.65 13.61 -3.28
CA ARG A 141 -15.70 14.23 -4.23
C ARG A 141 -16.03 13.83 -5.65
N ALA A 142 -16.21 14.81 -6.54
CA ALA A 142 -16.25 14.57 -7.97
C ALA A 142 -14.87 14.79 -8.58
N THR A 143 -14.40 13.83 -9.37
CA THR A 143 -13.16 13.95 -10.16
C THR A 143 -13.41 13.58 -11.62
N GLY A 144 -12.77 14.28 -12.56
CA GLY A 144 -13.02 14.05 -13.98
C GLY A 144 -12.37 15.06 -14.92
N TYR A 145 -12.83 15.02 -16.17
CA TYR A 145 -12.32 15.84 -17.27
C TYR A 145 -13.48 16.47 -18.05
N ASN A 146 -13.41 17.79 -18.23
CA ASN A 146 -14.24 18.52 -19.18
C ASN A 146 -13.46 18.76 -20.46
N TYR A 147 -13.66 17.89 -21.46
CA TYR A 147 -12.90 17.90 -22.70
C TYR A 147 -12.95 19.24 -23.44
N GLN A 148 -14.16 19.77 -23.68
CA GLN A 148 -14.35 20.93 -24.53
C GLN A 148 -13.64 22.19 -24.02
N GLN A 149 -13.51 22.29 -22.70
CA GLN A 149 -12.83 23.42 -22.04
C GLN A 149 -11.38 23.10 -21.68
N GLY A 150 -10.92 21.87 -21.87
CA GLY A 150 -9.61 21.43 -21.40
C GLY A 150 -9.45 21.56 -19.88
N ASP A 151 -10.53 21.36 -19.12
CA ASP A 151 -10.61 21.73 -17.70
C ASP A 151 -10.74 20.52 -16.77
N ILE A 152 -10.30 20.69 -15.52
CA ILE A 152 -10.27 19.64 -14.50
C ILE A 152 -11.53 19.73 -13.64
N ILE A 153 -12.28 18.62 -13.60
CA ILE A 153 -13.35 18.46 -12.62
C ILE A 153 -12.71 17.96 -11.33
N ASP A 154 -12.62 18.82 -10.32
CA ASP A 154 -12.21 18.45 -8.96
C ASP A 154 -13.04 19.24 -7.95
N ILE A 155 -14.07 18.61 -7.40
CA ILE A 155 -15.10 19.26 -6.59
C ILE A 155 -15.30 18.45 -5.31
N THR A 156 -15.32 19.12 -4.17
CA THR A 156 -15.62 18.50 -2.87
C THR A 156 -16.87 19.11 -2.26
N TRP A 157 -17.77 18.26 -1.79
CA TRP A 157 -18.93 18.64 -0.97
C TRP A 157 -18.84 17.98 0.39
N VAL A 158 -19.02 18.79 1.42
CA VAL A 158 -19.23 18.33 2.79
C VAL A 158 -20.50 18.96 3.35
N GLY A 159 -21.16 18.24 4.26
CA GLY A 159 -22.32 18.76 4.97
C GLY A 159 -22.90 17.76 5.96
N TYR A 160 -23.90 18.24 6.71
CA TYR A 160 -24.64 17.44 7.69
C TYR A 160 -26.13 17.60 7.45
N CYS A 161 -26.79 16.51 7.00
CA CYS A 161 -28.25 16.42 7.03
C CYS A 161 -28.71 16.44 8.48
N TYR A 162 -29.49 17.43 8.89
CA TYR A 162 -29.85 17.61 10.28
C TYR A 162 -31.36 17.81 10.44
N LYS A 163 -32.07 16.70 10.65
CA LYS A 163 -33.53 16.70 10.88
C LYS A 163 -34.05 17.75 11.87
N PRO A 164 -33.40 18.06 13.01
CA PRO A 164 -33.94 19.01 13.97
C PRO A 164 -34.02 20.42 13.41
N SER A 165 -33.16 20.79 12.45
CA SER A 165 -33.28 22.06 11.72
C SER A 165 -34.08 21.94 10.42
N GLY A 166 -34.43 20.73 9.98
CA GLY A 166 -35.02 20.49 8.67
C GLY A 166 -34.13 21.02 7.54
N ASN A 167 -32.81 20.97 7.68
CA ASN A 167 -31.90 21.58 6.70
C ASN A 167 -30.51 20.91 6.71
N ILE A 168 -29.66 21.35 5.77
CA ILE A 168 -28.24 21.04 5.71
C ILE A 168 -27.46 22.06 6.54
N ILE A 169 -26.69 21.60 7.51
CA ILE A 169 -25.81 22.44 8.34
C ILE A 169 -24.34 22.09 8.13
N ASN A 170 -23.42 22.93 8.62
CA ASN A 170 -21.97 22.72 8.57
C ASN A 170 -21.47 22.30 7.17
N LYS A 171 -21.94 23.03 6.15
CA LYS A 171 -21.81 22.62 4.74
C LYS A 171 -20.82 23.49 3.97
N LYS A 172 -20.08 22.89 3.05
CA LYS A 172 -19.21 23.59 2.10
C LYS A 172 -19.17 22.86 0.76
N SER A 173 -19.18 23.64 -0.33
CA SER A 173 -18.83 23.20 -1.68
C SER A 173 -17.55 23.90 -2.08
N HIS A 174 -16.63 23.16 -2.69
CA HIS A 174 -15.36 23.72 -3.15
C HIS A 174 -14.97 23.10 -4.49
N VAL A 175 -14.70 23.96 -5.47
CA VAL A 175 -14.05 23.60 -6.73
C VAL A 175 -12.57 23.94 -6.56
N ALA A 176 -11.69 22.93 -6.67
CA ALA A 176 -10.30 23.06 -6.24
C ALA A 176 -9.42 23.79 -7.25
N VAL A 177 -9.65 23.55 -8.55
CA VAL A 177 -8.73 23.98 -9.62
C VAL A 177 -9.40 24.93 -10.61
N SER A 178 -10.57 24.56 -11.12
CA SER A 178 -11.26 25.35 -12.14
C SER A 178 -11.83 26.66 -11.59
N THR A 179 -11.72 27.72 -12.38
CA THR A 179 -12.39 29.01 -12.14
C THR A 179 -13.73 29.14 -12.88
N ALA A 180 -14.02 28.23 -13.81
CA ALA A 180 -15.20 28.27 -14.67
C ALA A 180 -16.30 27.28 -14.23
N ILE A 181 -15.92 26.19 -13.55
CA ILE A 181 -16.86 25.24 -12.97
C ILE A 181 -17.45 25.83 -11.69
N THR A 182 -18.77 25.71 -11.53
CA THR A 182 -19.48 26.14 -10.32
C THR A 182 -20.15 24.96 -9.66
N ALA A 183 -20.28 24.99 -8.33
CA ALA A 183 -20.87 23.90 -7.56
C ALA A 183 -21.58 24.41 -6.31
N GLY A 184 -22.55 23.65 -5.84
CA GLY A 184 -23.31 23.98 -4.64
C GLY A 184 -24.09 22.80 -4.09
N GLN A 185 -24.98 23.10 -3.14
CA GLN A 185 -25.84 22.12 -2.48
C GLN A 185 -27.09 22.78 -1.92
N TYR A 186 -28.23 22.10 -2.05
CA TYR A 186 -29.54 22.59 -1.64
C TYR A 186 -30.44 21.44 -1.16
N VAL A 187 -31.55 21.81 -0.52
CA VAL A 187 -32.64 20.88 -0.19
C VAL A 187 -33.67 20.99 -1.31
N GLY A 188 -33.95 19.87 -1.98
CA GLY A 188 -34.91 19.82 -3.07
C GLY A 188 -36.35 19.88 -2.59
N SER A 189 -37.27 20.10 -3.53
CA SER A 189 -38.71 20.13 -3.26
C SER A 189 -39.24 18.80 -2.70
N ASP A 190 -38.55 17.69 -3.00
CA ASP A 190 -38.82 16.34 -2.50
C ASP A 190 -38.23 16.06 -1.09
N GLN A 191 -37.67 17.09 -0.45
CA GLN A 191 -36.99 17.08 0.84
C GLN A 191 -35.67 16.28 0.88
N TYR A 192 -35.14 15.83 -0.25
CA TYR A 192 -33.81 15.23 -0.31
C TYR A 192 -32.72 16.30 -0.42
N ILE A 193 -31.52 15.93 -0.01
CA ILE A 193 -30.33 16.75 -0.23
C ILE A 193 -29.82 16.52 -1.65
N TYR A 194 -29.52 17.62 -2.33
CA TYR A 194 -28.84 17.63 -3.63
C TYR A 194 -27.49 18.31 -3.50
N VAL A 195 -26.46 17.67 -4.05
CA VAL A 195 -25.23 18.35 -4.45
C VAL A 195 -25.30 18.58 -5.96
N TRP A 196 -24.76 19.69 -6.44
CA TRP A 196 -24.78 19.99 -7.86
C TRP A 196 -23.50 20.65 -8.33
N PHE A 197 -23.21 20.53 -9.62
CA PHE A 197 -22.23 21.34 -10.30
C PHE A 197 -22.62 21.61 -11.75
N LYS A 198 -22.06 22.69 -12.29
CA LYS A 198 -22.25 23.14 -13.65
C LYS A 198 -20.89 23.32 -14.32
N LEU A 199 -20.77 22.73 -15.50
CA LEU A 199 -19.63 22.94 -16.39
C LEU A 199 -19.92 24.09 -17.36
N PRO A 200 -18.90 24.79 -17.89
CA PRO A 200 -19.12 25.80 -18.92
C PRO A 200 -19.76 25.23 -20.20
N ASP A 201 -19.35 24.01 -20.57
CA ASP A 201 -19.99 23.17 -21.58
C ASP A 201 -19.85 21.70 -21.16
N THR A 202 -20.85 20.85 -21.48
CA THR A 202 -20.85 19.42 -21.15
C THR A 202 -20.23 18.50 -22.21
N TYR A 203 -19.82 19.01 -23.37
CA TYR A 203 -19.34 18.20 -24.50
C TYR A 203 -18.13 17.34 -24.12
N TYR A 204 -18.28 16.01 -24.31
CA TYR A 204 -17.27 15.00 -23.97
C TYR A 204 -16.76 15.09 -22.53
N SER A 205 -17.66 15.35 -21.58
CA SER A 205 -17.32 15.38 -20.15
C SER A 205 -17.45 14.00 -19.50
N THR A 206 -16.47 13.64 -18.67
CA THR A 206 -16.44 12.40 -17.89
C THR A 206 -16.16 12.73 -16.43
N PHE A 207 -16.92 12.15 -15.50
CA PHE A 207 -16.60 12.26 -14.07
C PHE A 207 -17.05 11.04 -13.28
N LYS A 208 -16.42 10.86 -12.11
CA LYS A 208 -16.86 9.95 -11.06
C LYS A 208 -17.12 10.72 -9.76
N ILE A 209 -17.93 10.15 -8.87
CA ILE A 209 -18.10 10.62 -7.50
C ILE A 209 -17.65 9.54 -6.53
N ASP A 210 -16.85 9.95 -5.56
CA ASP A 210 -16.35 9.13 -4.46
C ASP A 210 -17.03 9.57 -3.15
N SER A 211 -17.14 8.67 -2.18
CA SER A 211 -17.67 8.97 -0.84
C SER A 211 -16.68 8.59 0.25
N MET A 212 -16.47 9.47 1.22
CA MET A 212 -15.71 9.17 2.41
C MET A 212 -16.66 9.03 3.61
N TYR A 213 -16.43 8.03 4.45
CA TYR A 213 -17.15 7.89 5.71
C TYR A 213 -16.68 8.97 6.69
N VAL A 214 -17.55 9.93 6.99
CA VAL A 214 -17.32 11.00 7.96
C VAL A 214 -18.35 11.03 9.10
N GLY A 215 -17.87 11.33 10.31
CA GLY A 215 -18.70 11.59 11.49
C GLY A 215 -19.71 10.49 11.82
N ASN A 216 -20.97 10.87 12.02
CA ASN A 216 -22.09 9.96 12.26
C ASN A 216 -22.83 9.53 10.98
N GLY A 217 -22.29 9.86 9.80
CA GLY A 217 -22.80 9.37 8.53
C GLY A 217 -22.47 7.89 8.31
N GLY A 218 -22.48 7.50 7.04
CA GLY A 218 -21.98 6.20 6.60
C GLY A 218 -21.26 6.32 5.27
N ILE A 219 -20.66 5.22 4.82
CA ILE A 219 -20.08 5.14 3.49
C ILE A 219 -21.19 4.94 2.44
N LEU A 220 -21.32 5.87 1.49
CA LEU A 220 -22.26 5.72 0.38
C LEU A 220 -21.71 4.74 -0.66
N ARG A 221 -22.61 4.12 -1.42
CA ARG A 221 -22.32 3.04 -2.35
C ARG A 221 -22.98 3.29 -3.71
N GLU A 222 -22.56 2.51 -4.72
CA GLU A 222 -23.25 2.49 -6.00
C GLU A 222 -24.75 2.19 -5.80
N GLY A 223 -25.60 2.99 -6.43
CA GLY A 223 -27.06 2.93 -6.29
C GLY A 223 -27.65 3.88 -5.25
N ASP A 224 -26.88 4.41 -4.30
CA ASP A 224 -27.37 5.34 -3.30
C ASP A 224 -27.63 6.75 -3.88
N LEU A 225 -26.81 7.15 -4.85
CA LEU A 225 -26.90 8.44 -5.53
C LEU A 225 -27.79 8.36 -6.77
N LYS A 226 -28.57 9.41 -7.03
CA LYS A 226 -29.30 9.57 -8.29
C LYS A 226 -28.89 10.85 -9.00
N LEU A 227 -28.40 10.74 -10.24
CA LEU A 227 -28.07 11.88 -11.09
C LEU A 227 -29.26 12.26 -11.97
N THR A 228 -29.57 13.55 -12.03
CA THR A 228 -30.48 14.18 -12.99
C THR A 228 -29.75 15.33 -13.68
N VAL A 229 -29.88 15.43 -14.99
CA VAL A 229 -29.32 16.55 -15.77
C VAL A 229 -30.46 17.46 -16.19
N SER A 230 -30.39 18.74 -15.84
CA SER A 230 -31.46 19.71 -16.11
C SER A 230 -30.87 21.13 -16.18
N SER A 231 -31.53 22.03 -16.90
CA SER A 231 -31.20 23.46 -16.89
C SER A 231 -31.79 24.22 -15.70
N ALA A 232 -32.67 23.60 -14.92
CA ALA A 232 -33.25 24.18 -13.72
C ALA A 232 -32.18 24.38 -12.64
N ALA A 233 -32.22 25.52 -11.95
CA ALA A 233 -31.27 25.84 -10.88
C ALA A 233 -31.40 24.91 -9.66
N GLN A 234 -32.61 24.41 -9.39
CA GLN A 234 -32.94 23.45 -8.32
C GLN A 234 -34.07 22.53 -8.80
N LEU A 235 -34.19 21.34 -8.17
CA LEU A 235 -35.23 20.32 -8.40
C LEU A 235 -36.17 20.19 -7.19
#